data_AF-A0A1E7EMQ2-F1
#
_entry.id   AF-A0A1E7EMQ2-F1
#
_cell.length_a   1.000
_cell.length_b   1.000
_cell.length_c   1.000
_cell.angle_alpha   90.00
_cell.angle_beta   90.00
_cell.angle_gamma   90.00
#
_symmetry.space_group_name_H-M   'P 1'
#
loop_
_entity.id
_entity.type
_entity.pdbx_description
1 polymer ?
#
loop_
_entity_poly.entity_id
_entity_poly.type
_entity_poly.pdbx_seq_one_letter_code
_entity_poly.pdbx_strand_id
1 'polypeptide(L)'
;MGRKQKLRQAKRNTAAAAAKKDPPPTNTATTTNNNSGCSRATINIDAVNIDTRFPISDFYVRGMDTNTDLMERFDLLKRGAIEHGCLHSMVTYAHFSLCVTSRNLTVHLAIPWYLEGAIRGSGRCVQNLYKIYTKDEALLTKALTLYWMKMYSNFVDWDNSNDSDFEKVDFDGLYDQTSNFIERSCAICGKEDTETLTLKQCVGCSACCYCGQECQSAHWEEHNHRSECKQLKILNKYHKPYAKEIREAVIRGDTNIPALEKLRYKLGLSRPLEDYVDLDLSDRGKQFLVGRNDGTLWAGSFPGLIGQHVKWCEEIGEFVINEEEEGLTCDGENQGSSTTATAKGSALTSSSSTATKMSEDDEDTTMGSKREHKTRGL
;
A
#
# COMPACT_ATOMS: atom_id res chain seq x y z
N MET A 1 11.06 -16.57 -29.12
CA MET A 1 10.34 -15.45 -28.46
C MET A 1 9.31 -15.99 -27.48
N GLY A 2 9.42 -15.62 -26.20
CA GLY A 2 8.48 -16.05 -25.15
C GLY A 2 7.08 -15.46 -25.31
N ARG A 3 6.06 -16.11 -24.72
CA ARG A 3 4.64 -15.74 -24.83
C ARG A 3 4.36 -14.27 -24.45
N LYS A 4 5.03 -13.77 -23.39
CA LYS A 4 4.96 -12.35 -22.96
C LYS A 4 5.54 -11.38 -24.00
N GLN A 5 6.63 -11.75 -24.68
CA GLN A 5 7.27 -10.92 -25.71
C GLN A 5 6.40 -10.86 -26.98
N LYS A 6 5.75 -11.97 -27.35
CA LYS A 6 4.77 -11.99 -28.45
C LYS A 6 3.56 -11.09 -28.16
N LEU A 7 3.05 -11.08 -26.92
CA LEU A 7 1.93 -10.22 -26.54
C LEU A 7 2.29 -8.72 -26.58
N ARG A 8 3.49 -8.37 -26.11
CA ARG A 8 4.01 -6.99 -26.16
C ARG A 8 4.24 -6.52 -27.60
N GLN A 9 4.78 -7.38 -28.46
CA GLN A 9 4.98 -7.07 -29.88
C GLN A 9 3.64 -6.90 -30.61
N ALA A 10 2.65 -7.76 -30.33
CA ALA A 10 1.31 -7.64 -30.89
C ALA A 10 0.64 -6.31 -30.50
N LYS A 11 0.69 -5.93 -29.22
CA LYS A 11 0.15 -4.64 -28.75
C LYS A 11 0.84 -3.44 -29.43
N ARG A 12 2.18 -3.45 -29.56
CA ARG A 12 2.93 -2.40 -30.27
C ARG A 12 2.50 -2.28 -31.74
N ASN A 13 2.29 -3.42 -32.41
CA ASN A 13 1.86 -3.44 -33.80
C ASN A 13 0.42 -2.89 -33.96
N THR A 14 -0.48 -3.19 -33.03
CA THR A 14 -1.86 -2.66 -33.04
C THR A 14 -1.88 -1.15 -32.80
N ALA A 15 -1.10 -0.64 -31.86
CA ALA A 15 -0.99 0.80 -31.59
C ALA A 15 -0.39 1.56 -32.79
N ALA A 16 0.66 1.00 -33.43
CA ALA A 16 1.25 1.58 -34.63
C ALA A 16 0.32 1.53 -35.85
N ALA A 17 -0.59 0.54 -35.94
CA ALA A 17 -1.60 0.47 -36.98
C ALA A 17 -2.74 1.47 -36.75
N ALA A 18 -3.10 1.74 -35.50
CA ALA A 18 -4.08 2.77 -35.14
C ALA A 18 -3.57 4.18 -35.46
N ALA A 19 -2.27 4.44 -35.26
CA ALA A 19 -1.64 5.73 -35.58
C ALA A 19 -1.52 6.03 -37.09
N LYS A 20 -1.85 5.08 -37.97
CA LYS A 20 -1.79 5.23 -39.43
C LYS A 20 -3.16 5.48 -40.09
N LYS A 21 -4.24 5.59 -39.30
CA LYS A 21 -5.57 5.93 -39.81
C LYS A 21 -5.91 7.37 -39.44
N ASP A 22 -6.00 8.19 -40.49
CA ASP A 22 -6.54 9.53 -40.61
C ASP A 22 -5.79 10.70 -39.92
N PRO A 23 -5.63 11.85 -40.61
CA PRO A 23 -5.14 13.08 -40.00
C PRO A 23 -6.16 13.62 -38.99
N PRO A 24 -5.71 14.34 -37.94
CA PRO A 24 -6.60 14.85 -36.90
C PRO A 24 -7.61 15.85 -37.48
N PRO A 25 -8.89 15.81 -37.09
CA PRO A 25 -9.84 16.85 -37.46
C PRO A 25 -9.44 18.17 -36.80
N THR A 26 -9.40 19.23 -37.60
CA THR A 26 -9.22 20.62 -37.17
C THR A 26 -10.42 21.03 -36.32
N ASN A 27 -10.28 20.97 -35.00
CA ASN A 27 -11.32 21.40 -34.07
C ASN A 27 -11.28 22.92 -33.90
N THR A 28 -12.23 23.61 -34.53
CA THR A 28 -12.59 25.00 -34.21
C THR A 28 -13.26 25.03 -32.84
N ALA A 29 -12.55 25.54 -31.83
CA ALA A 29 -13.05 25.64 -30.47
C ALA A 29 -14.23 26.64 -30.40
N THR A 30 -15.42 26.13 -30.08
CA THR A 30 -16.54 26.95 -29.61
C THR A 30 -16.49 26.94 -28.09
N THR A 31 -16.19 28.09 -27.48
CA THR A 31 -16.07 28.27 -26.03
C THR A 31 -17.46 28.33 -25.40
N THR A 32 -18.02 27.19 -25.00
CA THR A 32 -19.14 27.15 -24.05
C THR A 32 -18.62 27.18 -22.63
N ASN A 33 -18.77 28.36 -22.02
CA ASN A 33 -18.38 28.67 -20.65
C ASN A 33 -19.39 28.07 -19.66
N ASN A 34 -19.17 26.83 -19.24
CA ASN A 34 -19.91 26.19 -18.16
C ASN A 34 -19.19 26.44 -16.84
N ASN A 35 -19.58 27.53 -16.19
CA ASN A 35 -19.09 27.96 -14.89
C ASN A 35 -19.74 27.09 -13.80
N SER A 36 -19.28 25.84 -13.66
CA SER A 36 -19.61 25.02 -12.49
C SER A 36 -18.83 25.54 -11.30
N GLY A 37 -19.51 26.27 -10.41
CA GLY A 37 -18.95 26.85 -9.20
C GLY A 37 -18.40 25.79 -8.24
N CYS A 38 -17.15 25.39 -8.46
CA CYS A 38 -16.30 24.84 -7.42
C CYS A 38 -16.00 26.02 -6.49
N SER A 39 -16.67 26.10 -5.34
CA SER A 39 -16.38 27.17 -4.38
C SER A 39 -14.89 27.10 -4.05
N ARG A 40 -14.23 28.26 -4.11
CA ARG A 40 -12.81 28.43 -3.85
C ARG A 40 -12.56 28.19 -2.37
N ALA A 41 -12.73 26.96 -1.91
CA ALA A 41 -12.23 26.51 -0.63
C ALA A 41 -10.73 26.77 -0.71
N THR A 42 -10.27 27.77 0.06
CA THR A 42 -8.86 28.04 0.27
C THR A 42 -8.28 26.76 0.86
N ILE A 43 -7.71 25.91 0.01
CA ILE A 43 -6.93 24.75 0.45
C ILE A 43 -5.79 25.39 1.24
N ASN A 44 -5.81 25.23 2.56
CA ASN A 44 -4.76 25.75 3.43
C ASN A 44 -3.53 24.85 3.26
N ILE A 45 -2.75 25.15 2.21
CA ILE A 45 -1.52 24.42 1.86
C ILE A 45 -0.37 24.82 2.80
N ASP A 46 -0.46 25.99 3.44
CA ASP A 46 0.55 26.50 4.37
C ASP A 46 0.74 25.59 5.60
N ALA A 47 -0.21 24.68 5.86
CA ALA A 47 -0.14 23.68 6.92
C ALA A 47 0.64 22.39 6.56
N VAL A 48 1.19 22.29 5.35
CA VAL A 48 2.03 21.14 4.98
C VAL A 48 3.47 21.44 5.42
N ASN A 49 3.71 21.45 6.74
CA ASN A 49 5.06 21.49 7.29
C ASN A 49 5.79 20.19 6.91
N ILE A 50 6.77 20.31 6.04
CA ILE A 50 7.61 19.22 5.56
C ILE A 50 8.99 19.46 6.15
N ASP A 51 9.64 18.36 6.50
CA ASP A 51 11.00 18.32 7.02
C ASP A 51 11.96 19.19 6.19
N THR A 52 12.40 20.31 6.79
CA THR A 52 13.20 21.38 6.18
C THR A 52 14.59 20.93 5.75
N ARG A 53 15.01 19.73 6.16
CA ARG A 53 16.28 19.13 5.76
C ARG A 53 16.29 18.64 4.32
N PHE A 54 15.12 18.40 3.74
CA PHE A 54 15.06 18.01 2.34
C PHE A 54 15.23 19.22 1.42
N PRO A 55 15.96 19.07 0.31
CA PRO A 55 16.12 20.16 -0.64
C PRO A 55 14.77 20.61 -1.20
N ILE A 56 14.63 21.93 -1.33
CA ILE A 56 13.46 22.59 -1.91
C ILE A 56 13.80 22.95 -3.36
N SER A 57 12.92 22.60 -4.29
CA SER A 57 13.09 22.97 -5.71
C SER A 57 12.49 24.36 -5.99
N ASP A 58 13.04 25.07 -6.96
CA ASP A 58 12.48 26.34 -7.45
C ASP A 58 11.02 26.17 -7.95
N PHE A 59 10.71 25.00 -8.48
CA PHE A 59 9.36 24.62 -8.87
C PHE A 59 8.38 24.60 -7.69
N TYR A 60 8.81 24.06 -6.54
CA TYR A 60 7.99 24.13 -5.33
C TYR A 60 7.77 25.57 -4.90
N VAL A 61 8.84 26.37 -4.82
CA VAL A 61 8.76 27.77 -4.38
C VAL A 61 7.78 28.56 -5.25
N ARG A 62 7.89 28.44 -6.58
CA ARG A 62 6.97 29.10 -7.52
C ARG A 62 5.54 28.55 -7.45
N GLY A 63 5.40 27.23 -7.27
CA GLY A 63 4.09 26.60 -7.12
C GLY A 63 3.36 27.10 -5.87
N MET A 64 4.10 27.40 -4.80
CA MET A 64 3.56 27.91 -3.54
C MET A 64 3.24 29.41 -3.55
N ASP A 65 3.62 30.17 -4.58
CA ASP A 65 3.22 31.57 -4.71
C ASP A 65 1.69 31.68 -4.82
N THR A 66 1.10 32.57 -4.01
CA THR A 66 -0.35 32.80 -3.91
C THR A 66 -0.93 33.43 -5.16
N ASN A 67 -0.09 34.06 -5.99
CA ASN A 67 -0.50 34.67 -7.25
C ASN A 67 -0.53 33.69 -8.43
N THR A 68 0.06 32.50 -8.27
CA THR A 68 0.09 31.47 -9.31
C THR A 68 -1.30 30.87 -9.52
N ASP A 69 -1.71 30.73 -10.78
CA ASP A 69 -2.97 30.06 -11.15
C ASP A 69 -3.00 28.61 -10.64
N LEU A 70 -4.21 28.09 -10.37
CA LEU A 70 -4.38 26.76 -9.79
C LEU A 70 -3.78 25.65 -10.66
N MET A 71 -3.97 25.74 -11.98
CA MET A 71 -3.46 24.74 -12.91
C MET A 71 -1.95 24.87 -13.10
N GLU A 72 -1.45 26.11 -13.14
CA GLU A 72 0.00 26.37 -13.18
C GLU A 72 0.69 25.86 -11.91
N ARG A 73 0.10 26.08 -10.73
CA ARG A 73 0.59 25.52 -9.45
C ARG A 73 0.68 24.01 -9.51
N PHE A 74 -0.35 23.33 -10.04
CA PHE A 74 -0.35 21.88 -10.15
C PHE A 74 0.76 21.37 -11.07
N ASP A 75 0.97 22.03 -12.21
CA ASP A 75 2.05 21.69 -13.14
C ASP A 75 3.43 21.92 -12.51
N LEU A 76 3.66 23.06 -11.86
CA LEU A 76 4.92 23.36 -11.19
C LEU A 76 5.24 22.32 -10.11
N LEU A 77 4.28 21.97 -9.24
CA LEU A 77 4.48 20.94 -8.23
C LEU A 77 4.75 19.57 -8.86
N LYS A 78 4.04 19.21 -9.93
CA LYS A 78 4.29 17.96 -10.65
C LYS A 78 5.71 17.92 -11.21
N ARG A 79 6.16 19.02 -11.81
CA ARG A 79 7.52 19.14 -12.37
C ARG A 79 8.59 19.10 -11.30
N GLY A 80 8.41 19.79 -10.17
CA GLY A 80 9.33 19.69 -9.03
C GLY A 80 9.46 18.26 -8.51
N ALA A 81 8.36 17.50 -8.49
CA ALA A 81 8.37 16.10 -8.11
C ALA A 81 9.07 15.19 -9.15
N ILE A 82 8.79 15.40 -10.45
CA ILE A 82 9.29 14.55 -11.55
C ILE A 82 10.75 14.87 -11.91
N GLU A 83 11.07 16.14 -12.09
CA GLU A 83 12.36 16.59 -12.64
C GLU A 83 13.45 16.66 -11.56
N HIS A 84 13.07 16.95 -10.31
CA HIS A 84 14.02 17.18 -9.22
C HIS A 84 13.88 16.19 -8.06
N GLY A 85 12.92 15.27 -8.10
CA GLY A 85 12.66 14.38 -6.97
C GLY A 85 12.29 15.15 -5.69
N CYS A 86 11.77 16.38 -5.80
CA CYS A 86 11.56 17.26 -4.66
C CYS A 86 10.41 16.73 -3.79
N LEU A 87 10.76 16.31 -2.56
CA LEU A 87 9.80 15.77 -1.60
C LEU A 87 8.69 16.76 -1.24
N HIS A 88 9.02 18.04 -1.14
CA HIS A 88 8.06 19.11 -0.92
C HIS A 88 6.98 19.12 -2.01
N SER A 89 7.42 19.06 -3.26
CA SER A 89 6.53 18.99 -4.40
C SER A 89 5.69 17.71 -4.43
N MET A 90 6.28 16.55 -4.10
CA MET A 90 5.57 15.27 -4.06
C MET A 90 4.42 15.28 -3.04
N VAL A 91 4.69 15.67 -1.79
CA VAL A 91 3.69 15.71 -0.72
C VAL A 91 2.56 16.67 -1.09
N THR A 92 2.90 17.88 -1.54
CA THR A 92 1.91 18.91 -1.87
C THR A 92 1.09 18.51 -3.10
N TYR A 93 1.73 17.99 -4.15
CA TYR A 93 1.03 17.48 -5.33
C TYR A 93 0.05 16.34 -4.99
N ALA A 94 0.48 15.38 -4.16
CA ALA A 94 -0.36 14.29 -3.69
C ALA A 94 -1.57 14.80 -2.89
N HIS A 95 -1.32 15.74 -1.98
CA HIS A 95 -2.38 16.35 -1.17
C HIS A 95 -3.38 17.12 -2.02
N PHE A 96 -2.87 17.89 -2.98
CA PHE A 96 -3.68 18.65 -3.91
C PHE A 96 -4.56 17.75 -4.78
N SER A 97 -4.00 16.61 -5.22
CA SER A 97 -4.75 15.59 -5.95
C SER A 97 -5.92 15.03 -5.13
N LEU A 98 -5.78 14.89 -3.81
CA LEU A 98 -6.88 14.47 -2.93
C LEU A 98 -7.93 15.57 -2.68
N CYS A 99 -7.54 16.85 -2.71
CA CYS A 99 -8.41 17.97 -2.41
C CYS A 99 -9.25 18.42 -3.61
N VAL A 100 -8.67 18.49 -4.81
CA VAL A 100 -9.33 19.06 -6.00
C VAL A 100 -10.37 18.13 -6.60
N THR A 101 -10.13 16.83 -6.53
CA THR A 101 -11.06 15.83 -7.04
C THR A 101 -11.87 15.26 -5.89
N SER A 102 -13.17 15.03 -6.07
CA SER A 102 -14.04 14.45 -5.03
C SER A 102 -13.35 13.24 -4.36
N ARG A 103 -13.09 13.36 -3.04
CA ARG A 103 -12.10 12.65 -2.19
C ARG A 103 -11.88 11.13 -2.39
N ASN A 104 -12.77 10.43 -3.07
CA ASN A 104 -12.70 8.97 -3.25
C ASN A 104 -12.22 8.54 -4.64
N LEU A 105 -12.29 9.43 -5.65
CA LEU A 105 -12.01 9.05 -7.04
C LEU A 105 -10.52 9.05 -7.40
N THR A 106 -9.63 9.65 -6.60
CA THR A 106 -8.21 9.85 -6.98
C THR A 106 -7.21 9.44 -5.93
N VAL A 107 -7.64 8.72 -4.89
CA VAL A 107 -6.70 8.18 -3.90
C VAL A 107 -5.60 7.35 -4.57
N HIS A 108 -5.94 6.65 -5.65
CA HIS A 108 -5.03 5.88 -6.49
C HIS A 108 -3.99 6.74 -7.24
N LEU A 109 -4.25 8.04 -7.45
CA LEU A 109 -3.29 8.99 -8.02
C LEU A 109 -2.37 9.57 -6.94
N ALA A 110 -2.85 9.72 -5.70
CA ALA A 110 -2.08 10.28 -4.60
C ALA A 110 -1.15 9.25 -3.94
N ILE A 111 -1.59 7.99 -3.81
CA ILE A 111 -0.81 6.91 -3.18
C ILE A 111 0.59 6.75 -3.80
N PRO A 112 0.79 6.72 -5.13
CA PRO A 112 2.12 6.58 -5.70
C PRO A 112 3.08 7.69 -5.25
N TRP A 113 2.61 8.92 -5.10
CA TRP A 113 3.42 10.05 -4.64
C TRP A 113 3.72 9.99 -3.15
N TYR A 114 2.74 9.60 -2.33
CA TYR A 114 3.01 9.37 -0.91
C TYR A 114 3.94 8.17 -0.71
N LEU A 115 3.79 7.10 -1.48
CA LEU A 115 4.70 5.96 -1.42
C LEU A 115 6.12 6.35 -1.84
N GLU A 116 6.26 7.06 -2.95
CA GLU A 116 7.54 7.60 -3.42
C GLU A 116 8.20 8.47 -2.35
N GLY A 117 7.47 9.40 -1.74
CA GLY A 117 8.06 10.24 -0.72
C GLY A 117 8.36 9.49 0.59
N ALA A 118 7.56 8.47 0.93
CA ALA A 118 7.80 7.64 2.11
C ALA A 118 9.05 6.77 1.96
N ILE A 119 9.29 6.17 0.78
CA ILE A 119 10.53 5.40 0.52
C ILE A 119 11.79 6.27 0.45
N ARG A 120 11.62 7.58 0.18
CA ARG A 120 12.68 8.60 0.28
C ARG A 120 12.89 9.11 1.70
N GLY A 121 12.10 8.63 2.65
CA GLY A 121 12.24 8.96 4.07
C GLY A 121 11.27 10.01 4.60
N SER A 122 10.37 10.59 3.80
CA SER A 122 9.47 11.65 4.30
C SER A 122 8.46 11.13 5.33
N GLY A 123 8.62 11.54 6.58
CA GLY A 123 7.67 11.24 7.66
C GLY A 123 6.26 11.77 7.36
N ARG A 124 6.14 12.92 6.67
CA ARG A 124 4.84 13.46 6.26
C ARG A 124 4.15 12.59 5.22
N CYS A 125 4.90 12.01 4.27
CA CYS A 125 4.34 11.03 3.34
C CYS A 125 3.84 9.78 4.07
N VAL A 126 4.63 9.28 5.02
CA VAL A 126 4.23 8.15 5.86
C VAL A 126 2.93 8.42 6.61
N GLN A 127 2.81 9.58 7.25
CA GLN A 127 1.56 9.97 7.94
C GLN A 127 0.35 9.97 7.00
N ASN A 128 0.52 10.43 5.76
CA ASN A 128 -0.58 10.43 4.79
C ASN A 128 -0.92 9.02 4.30
N LEU A 129 0.08 8.15 4.09
CA LEU A 129 -0.17 6.73 3.82
C LEU A 129 -0.94 6.07 4.96
N TYR A 130 -0.51 6.28 6.21
CA TYR A 130 -1.21 5.82 7.40
C TYR A 130 -2.68 6.25 7.39
N LYS A 131 -2.96 7.54 7.16
CA LYS A 131 -4.33 8.07 7.08
C LYS A 131 -5.14 7.42 5.97
N ILE A 132 -4.53 7.11 4.83
CA ILE A 132 -5.19 6.44 3.71
C ILE A 132 -5.52 4.99 4.07
N TYR A 133 -4.56 4.25 4.62
CA TYR A 133 -4.70 2.83 4.97
C TYR A 133 -5.62 2.57 6.17
N THR A 134 -5.83 3.56 7.04
CA THR A 134 -6.71 3.42 8.22
C THR A 134 -8.13 3.92 8.00
N LYS A 135 -8.41 4.57 6.86
CA LYS A 135 -9.72 5.18 6.61
C LYS A 135 -10.80 4.15 6.24
N ASP A 136 -10.42 2.99 5.72
CA ASP A 136 -11.36 1.96 5.26
C ASP A 136 -11.20 0.69 6.10
N GLU A 137 -12.06 0.52 7.11
CA GLU A 137 -12.04 -0.66 7.99
C GLU A 137 -12.18 -1.99 7.23
N ALA A 138 -12.80 -1.96 6.04
CA ALA A 138 -13.01 -3.16 5.21
C ALA A 138 -11.73 -3.62 4.49
N LEU A 139 -10.79 -2.70 4.23
CA LEU A 139 -9.51 -3.00 3.63
C LEU A 139 -8.50 -3.08 4.77
N LEU A 140 -8.34 -4.29 5.30
CA LEU A 140 -7.43 -4.62 6.39
C LEU A 140 -5.95 -4.48 5.95
N THR A 141 -5.53 -3.33 5.42
CA THR A 141 -4.13 -3.02 5.05
C THR A 141 -3.27 -2.73 6.30
N LYS A 142 -3.56 -3.49 7.35
CA LYS A 142 -3.02 -3.39 8.69
C LYS A 142 -1.51 -3.64 8.69
N ALA A 143 -1.03 -4.55 7.85
CA ALA A 143 0.38 -4.88 7.79
C ALA A 143 1.20 -3.79 7.08
N LEU A 144 0.67 -3.16 6.03
CA LEU A 144 1.29 -1.95 5.44
C LEU A 144 1.28 -0.79 6.43
N THR A 145 0.18 -0.57 7.15
CA THR A 145 0.08 0.46 8.20
C THR A 145 1.20 0.29 9.23
N LEU A 146 1.36 -0.92 9.79
CA LEU A 146 2.44 -1.21 10.73
C LEU A 146 3.83 -0.96 10.16
N TYR A 147 4.07 -1.40 8.93
CA TYR A 147 5.35 -1.19 8.27
C TYR A 147 5.71 0.29 8.24
N TRP A 148 4.76 1.14 7.83
CA TRP A 148 4.98 2.57 7.73
C TRP A 148 5.11 3.23 9.10
N MET A 149 4.31 2.84 10.09
CA MET A 149 4.46 3.34 11.47
C MET A 149 5.86 3.04 12.03
N LYS A 150 6.35 1.81 11.85
CA LYS A 150 7.71 1.44 12.24
C LYS A 150 8.78 2.25 11.51
N MET A 151 8.59 2.49 10.21
CA MET A 151 9.50 3.34 9.44
C MET A 151 9.49 4.78 9.93
N TYR A 152 8.33 5.31 10.30
CA TYR A 152 8.20 6.64 10.86
C TYR A 152 8.96 6.77 12.19
N SER A 153 8.80 5.82 13.11
CA SER A 153 9.57 5.80 14.36
C SER A 153 11.08 5.78 14.08
N ASN A 154 11.52 4.95 13.13
CA ASN A 154 12.93 4.93 12.72
C ASN A 154 13.39 6.30 12.18
N PHE A 155 12.56 7.03 11.41
CA PHE A 155 12.93 8.35 10.91
C PHE A 155 13.11 9.33 12.07
N VAL A 156 12.16 9.36 13.01
CA VAL A 156 12.26 10.20 14.22
C VAL A 156 13.53 9.87 15.01
N ASP A 157 13.85 8.58 15.18
CA ASP A 157 15.06 8.15 15.89
C ASP A 157 16.35 8.57 15.17
N TRP A 158 16.41 8.42 13.84
CA TRP A 158 17.60 8.81 13.07
C TRP A 158 17.85 10.31 13.09
N ASP A 159 16.78 11.08 13.26
CA ASP A 159 16.82 12.53 13.25
C ASP A 159 17.38 13.11 14.57
N ASN A 160 17.46 12.31 15.64
CA ASN A 160 18.20 12.58 16.89
C ASN A 160 18.06 14.01 17.47
N SER A 161 16.97 14.72 17.20
CA SER A 161 16.83 16.11 17.61
C SER A 161 15.78 16.28 18.70
N ASN A 162 16.24 16.77 19.85
CA ASN A 162 15.42 17.51 20.83
C ASN A 162 14.86 18.84 20.23
N ASP A 163 15.07 19.06 18.93
CA ASP A 163 14.87 20.31 18.19
C ASP A 163 14.04 20.07 16.90
N SER A 164 13.28 18.97 16.86
CA SER A 164 12.38 18.72 15.74
C SER A 164 11.08 19.49 15.95
N ASP A 165 10.79 20.44 15.07
CA ASP A 165 9.46 21.08 14.85
C ASP A 165 8.34 20.07 14.49
N PHE A 166 8.64 18.77 14.59
CA PHE A 166 7.71 17.71 14.34
C PHE A 166 6.87 17.54 15.60
N GLU A 167 5.61 17.98 15.54
CA GLU A 167 4.62 17.64 16.55
C GLU A 167 4.63 16.11 16.72
N LYS A 168 5.17 15.62 17.85
CA LYS A 168 5.19 14.20 18.17
C LYS A 168 3.73 13.76 18.25
N VAL A 169 3.20 13.32 17.13
CA VAL A 169 1.99 12.52 17.11
C VAL A 169 2.31 11.30 17.97
N ASP A 170 1.51 11.07 19.02
CA ASP A 170 1.61 9.89 19.88
C ASP A 170 1.24 8.65 19.06
N PHE A 171 2.17 8.26 18.20
CA PHE A 171 2.11 7.03 17.45
C PHE A 171 2.46 5.84 18.34
N ASP A 172 3.10 6.03 19.49
CA ASP A 172 3.57 4.94 20.35
C ASP A 172 2.37 4.17 20.91
N GLY A 173 1.38 4.85 21.49
CA GLY A 173 0.16 4.18 22.00
C GLY A 173 -0.65 3.48 20.90
N LEU A 174 -0.75 4.11 19.73
CA LEU A 174 -1.45 3.56 18.57
C LEU A 174 -0.69 2.39 17.92
N TYR A 175 0.64 2.47 17.88
CA TYR A 175 1.52 1.43 17.37
C TYR A 175 1.41 0.20 18.23
N ASP A 176 1.52 0.33 19.55
CA ASP A 176 1.41 -0.79 20.47
C ASP A 176 0.05 -1.47 20.35
N GLN A 177 -1.04 -0.70 20.29
CA GLN A 177 -2.37 -1.26 20.09
C GLN A 177 -2.50 -1.99 18.75
N THR A 178 -2.01 -1.38 17.66
CA THR A 178 -2.11 -1.93 16.31
C THR A 178 -1.23 -3.17 16.15
N SER A 179 0.00 -3.14 16.67
CA SER A 179 0.96 -4.25 16.64
C SER A 179 0.45 -5.42 17.44
N ASN A 180 -0.01 -5.19 18.68
CA ASN A 180 -0.59 -6.25 19.51
C ASN A 180 -1.80 -6.91 18.82
N PHE A 181 -2.70 -6.12 18.22
CA PHE A 181 -3.84 -6.68 17.50
C PHE A 181 -3.38 -7.57 16.32
N ILE A 182 -2.42 -7.11 15.52
CA ILE A 182 -2.00 -7.80 14.30
C ILE A 182 -1.14 -9.03 14.59
N GLU A 183 -0.27 -8.94 15.59
CA GLU A 183 0.71 -9.98 15.94
C GLU A 183 0.13 -11.03 16.91
N ARG A 184 -0.95 -10.72 17.64
CA ARG A 184 -1.54 -11.62 18.65
C ARG A 184 -3.00 -11.98 18.46
N SER A 185 -3.63 -11.51 17.38
CA SER A 185 -5.01 -11.87 17.04
C SER A 185 -5.10 -12.41 15.62
N CYS A 186 -6.06 -13.32 15.40
CA CYS A 186 -6.38 -13.80 14.07
C CYS A 186 -6.93 -12.65 13.22
N ALA A 187 -6.34 -12.41 12.04
CA ALA A 187 -6.69 -11.30 11.17
C ALA A 187 -8.15 -11.33 10.66
N ILE A 188 -8.81 -12.50 10.69
CA ILE A 188 -10.20 -12.69 10.24
C ILE A 188 -11.17 -12.74 11.41
N CYS A 189 -10.98 -13.67 12.35
CA CYS A 189 -11.97 -13.92 13.40
C CYS A 189 -11.63 -13.24 14.75
N GLY A 190 -10.49 -12.57 14.87
CA GLY A 190 -10.08 -11.85 16.08
C GLY A 190 -9.70 -12.74 17.26
N LYS A 191 -9.70 -14.07 17.12
CA LYS A 191 -9.22 -14.98 18.19
C LYS A 191 -7.79 -14.66 18.58
N GLU A 192 -7.57 -14.50 19.88
CA GLU A 192 -6.25 -14.24 20.45
C GLU A 192 -5.46 -15.54 20.66
N ASP A 193 -4.14 -15.40 20.75
CA ASP A 193 -3.24 -16.47 21.14
C ASP A 193 -3.50 -16.89 22.60
N THR A 194 -3.68 -18.18 22.86
CA THR A 194 -3.92 -18.72 24.21
C THR A 194 -3.06 -19.96 24.46
N GLU A 195 -3.02 -20.46 25.69
CA GLU A 195 -2.30 -21.71 26.02
C GLU A 195 -2.75 -22.91 25.17
N THR A 196 -4.00 -22.90 24.67
CA THR A 196 -4.58 -24.00 23.88
C THR A 196 -4.67 -23.68 22.38
N LEU A 197 -4.51 -22.42 21.98
CA LEU A 197 -4.58 -21.97 20.60
C LEU A 197 -3.33 -21.16 20.25
N THR A 198 -2.43 -21.77 19.50
CA THR A 198 -1.27 -21.07 18.93
C THR A 198 -1.60 -20.51 17.55
N LEU A 199 -1.54 -19.20 17.40
CA LEU A 199 -1.71 -18.54 16.10
C LEU A 199 -0.49 -18.77 15.20
N LYS A 200 -0.75 -18.94 13.90
CA LYS A 200 0.28 -19.09 12.87
C LYS A 200 0.45 -17.79 12.10
N GLN A 201 1.68 -17.33 11.97
CA GLN A 201 2.00 -16.15 11.16
C GLN A 201 1.93 -16.45 9.65
N CYS A 202 1.62 -15.43 8.87
CA CYS A 202 1.76 -15.47 7.42
C CYS A 202 3.21 -15.80 7.04
N VAL A 203 3.44 -16.94 6.39
CA VAL A 203 4.78 -17.36 5.94
C VAL A 203 5.41 -16.34 4.96
N GLY A 204 4.57 -15.55 4.29
CA GLY A 204 5.03 -14.56 3.32
C GLY A 204 5.62 -13.30 3.95
N CYS A 205 4.83 -12.57 4.73
CA CYS A 205 5.22 -11.27 5.27
C CYS A 205 5.47 -11.27 6.79
N SER A 206 5.12 -12.35 7.48
CA SER A 206 5.18 -12.50 8.94
C SER A 206 4.41 -11.44 9.74
N ALA A 207 3.59 -10.63 9.09
CA ALA A 207 2.86 -9.54 9.74
C ALA A 207 1.56 -10.03 10.39
N CYS A 208 0.71 -10.74 9.64
CA CYS A 208 -0.61 -11.16 10.13
C CYS A 208 -0.58 -12.57 10.74
N CYS A 209 -1.39 -12.79 11.77
CA CYS A 209 -1.59 -14.07 12.44
C CYS A 209 -2.95 -14.71 12.09
N TYR A 210 -3.02 -16.04 12.15
CA TYR A 210 -4.23 -16.81 11.84
C TYR A 210 -4.42 -17.99 12.80
N CYS A 211 -5.66 -18.25 13.21
CA CYS A 211 -5.98 -19.43 14.02
C CYS A 211 -6.07 -20.73 13.22
N GLY A 212 -5.98 -20.67 11.88
CA GLY A 212 -6.11 -21.84 11.01
C GLY A 212 -6.07 -21.48 9.52
N GLN A 213 -6.02 -22.51 8.68
CA GLN A 213 -5.90 -22.39 7.22
C GLN A 213 -7.12 -21.70 6.58
N GLU A 214 -8.31 -21.90 7.13
CA GLU A 214 -9.55 -21.26 6.64
C GLU A 214 -9.46 -19.74 6.75
N CYS A 215 -9.11 -19.22 7.93
CA CYS A 215 -8.91 -17.78 8.15
C CYS A 215 -7.78 -17.22 7.28
N GLN A 216 -6.69 -17.97 7.11
CA GLN A 216 -5.60 -17.54 6.22
C GLN A 216 -6.06 -17.43 4.77
N SER A 217 -6.81 -18.41 4.27
CA SER A 217 -7.29 -18.45 2.88
C SER A 217 -8.31 -17.34 2.61
N ALA A 218 -9.24 -17.11 3.54
CA ALA A 218 -10.19 -16.00 3.47
C ALA A 218 -9.45 -14.65 3.46
N HIS A 219 -8.46 -14.45 4.33
CA HIS A 219 -7.66 -13.21 4.31
C HIS A 219 -6.90 -13.03 2.98
N TRP A 220 -6.36 -14.12 2.46
CA TRP A 220 -5.54 -14.13 1.25
C TRP A 220 -6.33 -13.75 -0.01
N GLU A 221 -7.49 -14.37 -0.23
CA GLU A 221 -8.31 -14.16 -1.45
C GLU A 221 -9.41 -13.12 -1.26
N GLU A 222 -10.21 -13.20 -0.20
CA GLU A 222 -11.41 -12.37 -0.02
C GLU A 222 -11.08 -10.97 0.49
N HIS A 223 -10.04 -10.85 1.31
CA HIS A 223 -9.59 -9.56 1.88
C HIS A 223 -8.31 -9.03 1.23
N ASN A 224 -7.90 -9.61 0.10
CA ASN A 224 -6.79 -9.13 -0.74
C ASN A 224 -5.43 -9.00 0.00
N HIS A 225 -5.19 -9.81 1.04
CA HIS A 225 -3.88 -9.84 1.70
C HIS A 225 -2.77 -10.31 0.76
N ARG A 226 -3.10 -11.07 -0.29
CA ARG A 226 -2.13 -11.49 -1.32
C ARG A 226 -1.32 -10.31 -1.88
N SER A 227 -2.00 -9.23 -2.25
CA SER A 227 -1.38 -8.06 -2.84
C SER A 227 -0.55 -7.28 -1.83
N GLU A 228 -1.10 -7.08 -0.63
CA GLU A 228 -0.43 -6.44 0.50
C GLU A 228 0.85 -7.20 0.91
N CYS A 229 0.75 -8.53 1.05
CA CYS A 229 1.85 -9.41 1.44
C CYS A 229 3.03 -9.29 0.46
N LYS A 230 2.75 -9.24 -0.85
CA LYS A 230 3.78 -9.10 -1.88
C LYS A 230 4.43 -7.71 -1.86
N GLN A 231 3.64 -6.66 -1.66
CA GLN A 231 4.17 -5.31 -1.51
C GLN A 231 5.08 -5.22 -0.26
N LEU A 232 4.68 -5.82 0.85
CA LEU A 232 5.51 -5.91 2.06
C LEU A 232 6.79 -6.69 1.86
N LYS A 233 6.77 -7.79 1.09
CA LYS A 233 8.00 -8.51 0.73
C LYS A 233 8.98 -7.62 -0.02
N ILE A 234 8.49 -6.82 -0.98
CA ILE A 234 9.31 -5.85 -1.71
C ILE A 234 9.91 -4.82 -0.73
N LEU A 235 9.08 -4.23 0.13
CA LEU A 235 9.51 -3.24 1.10
C LEU A 235 10.52 -3.81 2.12
N ASN A 236 10.30 -5.01 2.64
CA ASN A 236 11.22 -5.66 3.57
C ASN A 236 12.55 -6.02 2.91
N LYS A 237 12.54 -6.42 1.63
CA LYS A 237 13.75 -6.83 0.91
C LYS A 237 14.56 -5.63 0.38
N TYR A 238 13.90 -4.59 -0.10
CA TYR A 238 14.54 -3.51 -0.87
C TYR A 238 14.44 -2.12 -0.23
N HIS A 239 13.51 -1.88 0.69
CA HIS A 239 13.44 -0.60 1.41
C HIS A 239 14.07 -0.70 2.78
N LYS A 240 13.58 -1.61 3.64
CA LYS A 240 14.00 -1.74 5.04
C LYS A 240 15.53 -1.74 5.28
N PRO A 241 16.35 -2.51 4.54
CA PRO A 241 17.80 -2.51 4.76
C PRO A 241 18.51 -1.25 4.25
N TYR A 242 17.92 -0.50 3.31
CA TYR A 242 18.54 0.66 2.65
C TYR A 242 17.88 1.99 3.03
N ALA A 243 16.84 1.98 3.86
CA ALA A 243 16.01 3.15 4.11
C ALA A 243 16.78 4.34 4.70
N LYS A 244 17.76 4.07 5.58
CA LYS A 244 18.63 5.11 6.14
C LYS A 244 19.55 5.72 5.08
N GLU A 245 20.23 4.88 4.31
CA GLU A 245 21.10 5.28 3.21
C GLU A 245 20.34 6.11 2.16
N ILE A 246 19.15 5.65 1.76
CA ILE A 246 18.29 6.37 0.81
C ILE A 246 17.90 7.73 1.38
N ARG A 247 17.41 7.80 2.63
CA ARG A 247 17.00 9.07 3.26
C ARG A 247 18.16 10.06 3.35
N GLU A 248 19.33 9.61 3.80
CA GLU A 248 20.53 10.47 3.89
C GLU A 248 20.96 10.98 2.52
N ALA A 249 20.92 10.15 1.48
CA ALA A 249 21.22 10.56 0.11
C ALA A 249 20.23 11.61 -0.41
N VAL A 250 18.93 11.44 -0.13
CA VAL A 250 17.91 12.43 -0.51
C VAL A 250 18.12 13.75 0.24
N ILE A 251 18.48 13.73 1.52
CA ILE A 251 18.79 14.94 2.31
C ILE A 251 20.01 15.69 1.72
N ARG A 252 21.04 14.97 1.28
CA ARG A 252 22.19 15.58 0.58
C ARG A 252 21.84 16.16 -0.79
N GLY A 253 20.69 15.80 -1.34
CA GLY A 253 20.27 16.20 -2.69
C GLY A 253 20.83 15.31 -3.80
N ASP A 254 21.24 14.07 -3.48
CA ASP A 254 21.72 13.12 -4.46
C ASP A 254 20.57 12.77 -5.43
N THR A 255 20.81 12.95 -6.72
CA THR A 255 19.82 12.65 -7.77
C THR A 255 19.91 11.20 -8.26
N ASN A 256 21.04 10.54 -8.04
CA ASN A 256 21.29 9.16 -8.44
C ASN A 256 21.48 8.28 -7.20
N ILE A 257 20.42 7.57 -6.83
CA ILE A 257 20.40 6.70 -5.64
C ILE A 257 20.03 5.28 -6.12
N PRO A 258 21.01 4.41 -6.43
CA PRO A 258 20.75 3.11 -7.07
C PRO A 258 19.76 2.22 -6.30
N ALA A 259 19.87 2.19 -4.97
CA ALA A 259 18.96 1.43 -4.11
C ALA A 259 17.50 1.91 -4.23
N LEU A 260 17.31 3.23 -4.31
CA LEU A 260 16.00 3.85 -4.50
C LEU A 260 15.44 3.53 -5.90
N GLU A 261 16.24 3.63 -6.95
CA GLU A 261 15.79 3.32 -8.32
C GLU A 261 15.36 1.86 -8.47
N LYS A 262 16.12 0.95 -7.88
CA LYS A 262 15.75 -0.47 -7.82
C LYS A 262 14.44 -0.69 -7.05
N LEU A 263 14.27 -0.02 -5.91
CA LEU A 263 13.04 -0.09 -5.13
C LEU A 263 11.83 0.47 -5.89
N ARG A 264 11.97 1.63 -6.56
CA ARG A 264 10.94 2.25 -7.41
C ARG A 264 10.49 1.31 -8.51
N TYR A 265 11.44 0.68 -9.20
CA TYR A 265 11.14 -0.33 -10.22
C TYR A 265 10.38 -1.53 -9.62
N LYS A 266 10.86 -2.09 -8.50
CA LYS A 266 10.22 -3.26 -7.87
C LYS A 266 8.83 -2.96 -7.32
N LEU A 267 8.55 -1.73 -6.91
CA LEU A 267 7.20 -1.28 -6.49
C LEU A 267 6.30 -0.87 -7.67
N GLY A 268 6.82 -0.81 -8.90
CA GLY A 268 6.07 -0.31 -10.05
C GLY A 268 5.80 1.20 -10.03
N LEU A 269 6.58 1.97 -9.26
CA LEU A 269 6.50 3.44 -9.22
C LEU A 269 6.97 4.09 -10.53
N SER A 270 7.80 3.36 -11.28
CA SER A 270 8.29 3.74 -12.61
C SER A 270 7.49 3.05 -13.72
N ARG A 271 6.19 2.78 -13.54
CA ARG A 271 5.35 2.23 -14.62
C ARG A 271 5.05 3.30 -15.67
N PRO A 272 5.03 2.94 -16.96
CA PRO A 272 4.70 3.87 -18.04
C PRO A 272 3.21 4.22 -17.98
N LEU A 273 2.84 5.41 -18.45
CA LEU A 273 1.45 5.89 -18.42
C LEU A 273 0.48 4.90 -19.07
N GLU A 274 0.88 4.28 -20.19
CA GLU A 274 0.04 3.36 -20.96
C GLU A 274 -0.35 2.11 -20.17
N ASP A 275 0.41 1.72 -19.15
CA ASP A 275 0.08 0.57 -18.30
C ASP A 275 -1.17 0.79 -17.43
N TYR A 276 -1.62 2.05 -17.31
CA TYR A 276 -2.75 2.41 -16.44
C TYR A 276 -3.71 3.46 -17.02
N VAL A 277 -3.59 3.82 -18.30
CA VAL A 277 -4.63 4.59 -19.03
C VAL A 277 -5.97 3.84 -19.04
N ASP A 278 -5.92 2.51 -19.09
CA ASP A 278 -7.12 1.65 -19.13
C ASP A 278 -7.66 1.32 -17.72
N LEU A 279 -7.12 1.89 -16.65
CA LEU A 279 -7.71 1.70 -15.33
C LEU A 279 -9.08 2.37 -15.34
N ASP A 280 -10.12 1.56 -15.16
CA ASP A 280 -11.47 2.06 -15.01
C ASP A 280 -11.57 2.81 -13.68
N LEU A 281 -11.38 4.14 -13.75
CA LEU A 281 -11.43 5.04 -12.61
C LEU A 281 -12.86 5.23 -12.07
N SER A 282 -13.86 4.64 -12.74
CA SER A 282 -15.24 4.66 -12.27
C SER A 282 -15.48 3.68 -11.12
N ASP A 283 -14.64 2.65 -10.99
CA ASP A 283 -14.69 1.73 -9.85
C ASP A 283 -14.07 2.38 -8.60
N ARG A 284 -14.73 2.24 -7.45
CA ARG A 284 -14.66 3.16 -6.30
C ARG A 284 -13.35 3.13 -5.50
N GLY A 285 -12.19 3.22 -6.12
CA GLY A 285 -10.90 3.52 -5.48
C GLY A 285 -10.30 2.40 -4.60
N LYS A 286 -11.14 1.52 -4.05
CA LYS A 286 -10.81 0.54 -3.01
C LYS A 286 -9.76 -0.47 -3.46
N GLN A 287 -9.90 -1.00 -4.67
CA GLN A 287 -8.95 -1.97 -5.23
C GLN A 287 -7.55 -1.38 -5.48
N PHE A 288 -7.44 -0.05 -5.53
CA PHE A 288 -6.20 0.65 -5.81
C PHE A 288 -5.45 1.11 -4.54
N LEU A 289 -5.99 0.84 -3.35
CA LEU A 289 -5.28 1.17 -2.10
C LEU A 289 -4.04 0.30 -1.91
N VAL A 290 -4.13 -0.97 -2.28
CA VAL A 290 -3.00 -1.91 -2.24
C VAL A 290 -2.41 -2.11 -3.62
N GLY A 291 -1.21 -2.68 -3.64
CA GLY A 291 -0.60 -3.16 -4.89
C GLY A 291 -1.50 -4.16 -5.65
N ARG A 292 -1.05 -4.52 -6.84
CA ARG A 292 -1.60 -5.58 -7.66
C ARG A 292 -1.23 -6.94 -7.05
N ASN A 293 -1.70 -8.01 -7.68
CA ASN A 293 -1.33 -9.39 -7.34
C ASN A 293 0.17 -9.71 -7.48
N ASP A 294 1.01 -8.79 -7.97
CA ASP A 294 2.47 -8.91 -7.99
C ASP A 294 3.17 -8.02 -6.94
N GLY A 295 2.41 -7.28 -6.12
CA GLY A 295 2.91 -6.34 -5.12
C GLY A 295 3.28 -4.95 -5.67
N THR A 296 3.16 -4.73 -6.99
CA THR A 296 3.44 -3.43 -7.61
C THR A 296 2.21 -2.53 -7.57
N LEU A 297 2.39 -1.21 -7.57
CA LEU A 297 1.28 -0.27 -7.64
C LEU A 297 0.56 -0.31 -9.00
N TRP A 298 -0.69 0.14 -8.96
CA TRP A 298 -1.56 0.27 -10.13
C TRP A 298 -1.15 1.43 -11.03
N ALA A 299 -0.72 2.55 -10.43
CA ALA A 299 -0.20 3.71 -11.12
C ALA A 299 1.22 4.06 -10.61
N GLY A 300 2.05 4.57 -11.51
CA GLY A 300 3.38 5.07 -11.16
C GLY A 300 3.34 6.52 -10.67
N SER A 301 4.35 6.91 -9.87
CA SER A 301 4.64 8.32 -9.57
C SER A 301 5.30 9.01 -10.76
N PHE A 302 5.97 8.30 -11.67
CA PHE A 302 6.69 8.89 -12.82
C PHE A 302 6.22 8.30 -14.15
N PRO A 303 5.17 8.85 -14.79
CA PRO A 303 4.58 8.24 -15.99
C PRO A 303 5.44 8.21 -17.26
N GLY A 304 6.63 8.84 -17.31
CA GLY A 304 7.23 9.23 -18.60
C GLY A 304 8.76 9.20 -18.78
N LEU A 305 9.58 8.74 -17.81
CA LEU A 305 11.05 8.88 -17.90
C LEU A 305 11.83 7.58 -18.17
N ILE A 306 11.15 6.53 -18.63
CA ILE A 306 11.74 5.20 -18.81
C ILE A 306 12.66 5.12 -20.04
N GLY A 307 12.69 6.14 -20.92
CA GLY A 307 13.59 6.17 -22.07
C GLY A 307 15.06 6.49 -21.74
N GLN A 308 15.33 7.23 -20.66
CA GLN A 308 16.70 7.55 -20.21
C GLN A 308 17.18 6.58 -19.12
N HIS A 309 16.27 6.05 -18.30
CA HIS A 309 16.61 5.16 -17.19
C HIS A 309 16.79 3.67 -17.58
N VAL A 310 16.14 3.19 -18.65
CA VAL A 310 16.33 1.79 -19.11
C VAL A 310 17.71 1.57 -19.69
N LYS A 311 18.27 2.58 -20.38
CA LYS A 311 19.66 2.55 -20.82
C LYS A 311 20.61 2.40 -19.64
N TRP A 312 20.28 3.05 -18.52
CA TRP A 312 21.04 2.96 -17.28
C TRP A 312 20.97 1.55 -16.68
N CYS A 313 19.80 0.92 -16.56
CA CYS A 313 19.66 -0.46 -16.05
C CYS A 313 20.37 -1.52 -16.92
N GLU A 314 20.49 -1.30 -18.23
CA GLU A 314 21.25 -2.17 -19.14
C GLU A 314 22.78 -1.93 -19.03
N GLU A 315 23.22 -0.70 -18.76
CA GLU A 315 24.64 -0.32 -18.63
C GLU A 315 25.27 -0.70 -17.27
N ILE A 316 24.51 -0.88 -16.19
CA ILE A 316 25.06 -1.32 -14.90
C ILE A 316 25.47 -2.80 -14.86
N GLY A 317 25.39 -3.53 -15.98
CA GLY A 317 26.26 -4.67 -16.35
C GLY A 317 26.43 -5.87 -15.41
N GLU A 318 25.86 -5.90 -14.22
CA GLU A 318 26.21 -6.87 -13.18
C GLU A 318 25.06 -7.22 -12.21
N PHE A 319 23.92 -6.55 -12.29
CA PHE A 319 22.69 -7.08 -11.69
C PHE A 319 21.95 -7.92 -12.74
N VAL A 320 22.53 -9.08 -13.07
CA VAL A 320 21.71 -10.21 -13.50
C VAL A 320 20.73 -10.42 -12.35
N ILE A 321 19.48 -10.01 -12.55
CA ILE A 321 18.39 -10.44 -11.72
C ILE A 321 18.31 -11.94 -12.00
N ASN A 322 18.99 -12.74 -11.19
CA ASN A 322 18.72 -14.17 -11.12
C ASN A 322 17.28 -14.29 -10.60
N GLU A 323 16.32 -14.15 -11.51
CA GLU A 323 14.91 -14.49 -11.29
C GLU A 323 14.75 -16.01 -11.04
N GLU A 324 15.83 -16.79 -11.21
CA GLU A 324 15.85 -18.25 -11.08
C GLU A 324 15.65 -18.79 -9.65
N GLU A 325 15.62 -17.95 -8.61
CA GLU A 325 15.16 -18.36 -7.27
C GLU A 325 13.69 -17.99 -6.96
N GLU A 326 12.95 -17.36 -7.87
CA GLU A 326 11.52 -17.09 -7.67
C GLU A 326 10.63 -18.24 -8.19
N GLY A 327 10.99 -19.47 -7.83
CA GLY A 327 10.06 -20.60 -7.78
C GLY A 327 9.08 -20.48 -6.60
N LEU A 328 8.36 -19.36 -6.49
CA LEU A 328 7.31 -19.17 -5.48
C LEU A 328 5.96 -19.67 -6.02
N THR A 329 5.82 -20.98 -6.13
CA THR A 329 4.50 -21.62 -6.04
C THR A 329 4.12 -21.67 -4.57
N CYS A 330 3.34 -20.70 -4.09
CA CYS A 330 2.53 -20.87 -2.89
C CYS A 330 1.22 -21.58 -3.25
N ASP A 331 1.32 -22.68 -3.99
CA ASP A 331 0.22 -23.62 -4.16
C ASP A 331 0.36 -24.62 -3.02
N GLY A 332 -0.22 -24.26 -1.88
CA GLY A 332 -0.42 -25.16 -0.75
C GLY A 332 -1.50 -26.21 -1.08
N GLU A 333 -1.33 -26.96 -2.17
CA GLU A 333 -2.04 -28.23 -2.37
C GLU A 333 -1.19 -29.32 -1.72
N ASN A 334 -1.27 -29.43 -0.40
CA ASN A 334 -0.77 -30.62 0.28
C ASN A 334 -1.79 -31.75 0.05
N GLN A 335 -1.59 -32.51 -1.04
CA GLN A 335 -2.34 -33.73 -1.30
C GLN A 335 -2.07 -34.71 -0.14
N GLY A 336 -3.11 -35.01 0.64
CA GLY A 336 -3.08 -36.07 1.63
C GLY A 336 -2.81 -37.41 0.93
N SER A 337 -1.65 -38.01 1.17
CA SER A 337 -1.39 -39.39 0.78
C SER A 337 -2.16 -40.33 1.71
N SER A 338 -3.37 -40.67 1.29
CA SER A 338 -4.04 -41.88 1.73
C SER A 338 -3.44 -43.06 0.97
N THR A 339 -2.61 -43.86 1.64
CA THR A 339 -2.31 -45.22 1.20
C THR A 339 -2.84 -46.18 2.25
N THR A 340 -4.00 -46.76 1.93
CA THR A 340 -4.56 -47.91 2.62
C THR A 340 -4.04 -49.21 2.01
N ALA A 341 -4.02 -50.23 2.88
CA ALA A 341 -4.08 -51.67 2.64
C ALA A 341 -2.76 -52.44 2.48
N THR A 342 -2.39 -53.15 3.55
CA THR A 342 -2.34 -54.62 3.47
C THR A 342 -2.83 -55.25 4.77
N ALA A 343 -3.73 -56.21 4.61
CA ALA A 343 -4.49 -56.89 5.65
C ALA A 343 -3.64 -57.84 6.50
N LYS A 344 -4.04 -58.01 7.76
CA LYS A 344 -4.04 -59.29 8.49
C LYS A 344 -5.05 -59.20 9.63
N GLY A 345 -6.04 -60.08 9.59
CA GLY A 345 -7.17 -60.07 10.51
C GLY A 345 -6.87 -60.67 11.88
N SER A 346 -7.82 -60.49 12.79
CA SER A 346 -8.27 -61.50 13.75
C SER A 346 -9.59 -61.06 14.36
N ALA A 347 -10.36 -62.05 14.80
CA ALA A 347 -11.80 -62.04 14.99
C ALA A 347 -12.26 -61.61 16.40
N LEU A 348 -13.61 -61.52 16.54
CA LEU A 348 -14.43 -61.64 17.77
C LEU A 348 -14.42 -60.38 18.68
N THR A 349 -15.51 -59.84 19.24
CA THR A 349 -16.85 -60.33 19.62
C THR A 349 -17.86 -59.17 19.77
N SER A 350 -19.13 -59.49 19.52
CA SER A 350 -20.43 -58.95 20.00
C SER A 350 -20.53 -57.92 21.13
N SER A 351 -21.43 -56.92 20.96
CA SER A 351 -22.67 -56.64 21.75
C SER A 351 -23.23 -55.25 21.37
N SER A 352 -24.42 -55.12 20.77
CA SER A 352 -25.72 -54.84 21.40
C SER A 352 -25.70 -53.77 22.51
N SER A 353 -26.31 -52.59 22.28
CA SER A 353 -27.65 -52.26 22.80
C SER A 353 -28.01 -50.76 22.76
N THR A 354 -29.27 -50.52 22.39
CA THR A 354 -30.24 -49.54 22.92
C THR A 354 -30.13 -48.03 22.65
N ALA A 355 -31.22 -47.55 22.06
CA ALA A 355 -31.73 -46.19 21.99
C ALA A 355 -32.04 -45.58 23.37
N THR A 356 -32.13 -44.23 23.44
CA THR A 356 -33.10 -43.50 24.30
C THR A 356 -33.29 -42.07 23.79
N LYS A 357 -34.56 -41.71 23.57
CA LYS A 357 -35.17 -40.36 23.45
C LYS A 357 -35.18 -39.66 24.82
N MET A 358 -35.17 -38.32 24.87
CA MET A 358 -35.85 -37.46 25.88
C MET A 358 -35.61 -35.97 25.50
N SER A 359 -36.67 -35.22 25.12
CA SER A 359 -37.47 -34.24 25.93
C SER A 359 -36.65 -32.99 26.31
N GLU A 360 -36.96 -31.81 25.78
CA GLU A 360 -37.93 -30.82 26.33
C GLU A 360 -37.69 -30.56 27.84
N ASP A 361 -37.21 -29.36 28.18
CA ASP A 361 -37.96 -28.41 29.01
C ASP A 361 -37.18 -27.09 29.24
N ASP A 362 -37.98 -26.05 29.41
CA ASP A 362 -37.70 -24.66 29.73
C ASP A 362 -36.80 -24.46 30.96
N GLU A 363 -36.07 -23.33 31.03
CA GLU A 363 -36.25 -22.43 32.18
C GLU A 363 -35.68 -21.02 31.95
N ASP A 364 -36.55 -20.08 32.30
CA ASP A 364 -36.43 -18.64 32.40
C ASP A 364 -35.65 -18.28 33.68
N THR A 365 -34.67 -17.36 33.61
CA THR A 365 -34.16 -16.71 34.83
C THR A 365 -33.61 -15.32 34.54
N THR A 366 -34.49 -14.33 34.67
CA THR A 366 -34.17 -12.96 35.12
C THR A 366 -33.44 -12.96 36.46
N MET A 367 -32.32 -12.22 36.57
CA MET A 367 -31.96 -11.47 37.79
C MET A 367 -31.13 -10.24 37.44
N GLY A 368 -31.60 -9.09 37.93
CA GLY A 368 -31.00 -7.78 37.73
C GLY A 368 -29.81 -7.53 38.66
N SER A 369 -28.90 -6.67 38.21
CA SER A 369 -27.84 -6.12 39.04
C SER A 369 -28.02 -4.61 39.19
N LYS A 370 -28.36 -4.19 40.40
CA LYS A 370 -28.28 -2.80 40.88
C LYS A 370 -26.80 -2.38 40.89
N ARG A 371 -26.48 -1.21 40.32
CA ARG A 371 -25.20 -0.52 40.53
C ARG A 371 -25.46 0.65 41.49
N GLU A 372 -24.81 0.60 42.64
CA GLU A 372 -24.73 1.71 43.60
C GLU A 372 -23.72 2.75 43.11
N HIS A 373 -24.16 4.01 43.08
CA HIS A 373 -23.31 5.18 42.90
C HIS A 373 -22.67 5.54 44.25
N LYS A 374 -21.33 5.52 44.32
CA LYS A 374 -20.56 6.07 45.43
C LYS A 374 -19.98 7.42 45.03
N THR A 375 -20.58 8.48 45.54
CA THR A 375 -20.03 9.83 45.58
C THR A 375 -18.86 9.88 46.57
N ARG A 376 -17.75 10.50 46.16
CA ARG A 376 -16.71 10.99 47.06
C ARG A 376 -16.45 12.45 46.69
N GLY A 377 -16.88 13.34 47.57
CA GLY A 377 -16.29 14.67 47.69
C GLY A 377 -15.25 14.63 48.81
N LEU A 378 -14.08 15.20 48.55
CA LEU A 378 -13.49 16.32 49.28
C LEU A 378 -12.33 16.87 48.45
#